data_AF-A0A934PFB0-F1
#
_entry.id   AF-A0A934PFB0-F1
#
_cell.length_a   1.000
_cell.length_b   1.000
_cell.length_c   1.000
_cell.angle_alpha   90.00
_cell.angle_beta   90.00
_cell.angle_gamma   90.00
#
_symmetry.space_group_name_H-M   'P 1'
#
loop_
_entity.id
_entity.type
_entity.pdbx_description
1 polymer ?
#
loop_
_entity_poly.entity_id
_entity_poly.type
_entity_poly.pdbx_seq_one_letter_code
_entity_poly.pdbx_strand_id
1 'polypeptide(L)'
;MPNAARLVAATCLALLAFVVSGQVMDLMPAGTGFGYFTWVNVTLGVLVGWIVMGKRAGRGTTAAINNGLTGAVVLVFWALFVQGGYEMVRQALRNRFDSPLEAVLGIFRNGADFAAILIAPNVLAAIVIGGILAGLATEQAWRRWR
;
A
#
# COMPACT_ATOMS: atom_id res chain seq x y z
N MET A 1 -5.19 -4.02 23.43
CA MET A 1 -4.88 -5.47 23.42
C MET A 1 -4.43 -5.85 22.00
N PRO A 2 -3.30 -6.56 21.82
CA PRO A 2 -2.92 -7.12 20.53
C PRO A 2 -3.88 -8.29 20.24
N ASN A 3 -4.83 -8.07 19.33
CA ASN A 3 -5.83 -9.07 18.98
C ASN A 3 -5.38 -9.80 17.71
N ALA A 4 -5.65 -11.11 17.60
CA ALA A 4 -5.31 -11.93 16.42
C ALA A 4 -5.74 -11.28 15.09
N ALA A 5 -6.87 -10.55 15.10
CA ALA A 5 -7.34 -9.77 13.96
C ALA A 5 -6.33 -8.71 13.46
N ARG A 6 -5.57 -8.04 14.34
CA ARG A 6 -4.56 -7.06 13.93
C ARG A 6 -3.36 -7.72 13.25
N LEU A 7 -2.97 -8.90 13.73
CA LEU A 7 -1.89 -9.67 13.11
C LEU A 7 -2.30 -10.15 11.72
N VAL A 8 -3.50 -10.73 11.59
CA VAL A 8 -4.03 -11.18 10.29
C VAL A 8 -4.16 -10.00 9.32
N ALA A 9 -4.68 -8.85 9.78
CA ALA A 9 -4.77 -7.64 8.98
C ALA A 9 -3.39 -7.17 8.48
N ALA A 10 -2.40 -7.13 9.36
CA ALA A 10 -1.04 -6.75 9.03
C ALA A 10 -0.42 -7.72 8.00
N THR A 11 -0.55 -9.03 8.23
CA THR A 11 -0.02 -10.05 7.32
C THR A 11 -0.70 -10.01 5.96
N CYS A 12 -2.03 -9.89 5.89
CA CYS A 12 -2.75 -9.83 4.63
C CYS A 12 -2.38 -8.59 3.80
N LEU A 13 -2.27 -7.41 4.42
CA LEU A 13 -1.85 -6.21 3.69
C LEU A 13 -0.35 -6.23 3.36
N ALA A 14 0.50 -6.90 4.15
CA ALA A 14 1.90 -7.11 3.80
C ALA A 14 2.04 -8.00 2.55
N LEU A 15 1.27 -9.09 2.47
CA LEU A 15 1.21 -9.97 1.31
C LEU A 15 0.65 -9.23 0.08
N LEU A 16 -0.42 -8.45 0.26
CA LEU A 16 -0.97 -7.61 -0.80
C LEU A 16 0.08 -6.63 -1.34
N ALA A 17 0.78 -5.93 -0.43
CA ALA A 17 1.84 -5.00 -0.79
C ALA A 17 2.98 -5.70 -1.55
N PHE A 18 3.35 -6.91 -1.15
CA PHE A 18 4.37 -7.72 -1.82
C PHE A 18 3.95 -8.06 -3.27
N VAL A 19 2.74 -8.59 -3.45
CA VAL A 19 2.22 -8.96 -4.77
C VAL A 19 2.09 -7.74 -5.68
N VAL A 20 1.47 -6.67 -5.20
CA VAL A 20 1.29 -5.44 -5.98
C VAL A 20 2.65 -4.80 -6.32
N SER A 21 3.61 -4.83 -5.40
CA SER A 21 4.97 -4.33 -5.70
C SER A 21 5.62 -5.11 -6.83
N GLY A 22 5.51 -6.45 -6.83
CA GLY A 22 6.01 -7.28 -7.92
C GLY A 22 5.37 -6.93 -9.27
N GLN A 23 4.04 -6.78 -9.29
CA GLN A 23 3.33 -6.39 -10.52
C GLN A 23 3.74 -5.00 -11.03
N VAL A 24 3.95 -4.03 -10.12
CA VAL A 24 4.41 -2.69 -10.48
C VAL A 24 5.84 -2.73 -11.03
N MET A 25 6.71 -3.57 -10.46
CA MET A 25 8.08 -3.76 -10.94
C MET A 25 8.12 -4.34 -12.36
N ASP A 26 7.23 -5.29 -12.67
CA ASP A 26 7.13 -5.90 -14.00
C ASP A 26 6.65 -4.92 -15.08
N LEU A 27 5.90 -3.89 -14.70
CA LEU A 27 5.40 -2.84 -15.60
C LEU A 27 6.42 -1.72 -15.85
N MET A 28 7.53 -1.70 -15.10
CA MET A 28 8.59 -0.71 -15.24
C MET A 28 9.66 -1.15 -16.26
N PRO A 29 10.37 -0.20 -16.90
CA PRO A 29 11.41 -0.54 -17.88
C PRO A 29 12.49 -1.46 -17.32
N ALA A 30 12.95 -2.40 -18.16
CA ALA A 30 14.04 -3.31 -17.82
C ALA A 30 15.31 -2.53 -17.42
N GLY A 31 15.92 -2.90 -16.30
CA GLY A 31 17.08 -2.20 -15.73
C GLY A 31 16.75 -1.15 -14.65
N THR A 32 15.47 -1.00 -14.29
CA THR A 32 15.08 -0.16 -13.13
C THR A 32 15.63 -0.77 -11.83
N GLY A 33 16.53 -0.05 -11.15
CA GLY A 33 17.08 -0.49 -9.87
C GLY A 33 16.09 -0.24 -8.73
N PHE A 34 15.29 -1.25 -8.37
CA PHE A 34 14.22 -1.13 -7.37
C PHE A 34 14.70 -1.04 -5.91
N GLY A 35 15.95 -1.43 -5.61
CA GLY A 35 16.53 -1.30 -4.27
C GLY A 35 15.62 -1.82 -3.16
N TYR A 36 15.17 -0.93 -2.27
CA TYR A 36 14.31 -1.24 -1.11
C TYR A 36 12.80 -1.10 -1.38
N PHE A 37 12.37 -0.89 -2.63
CA PHE A 37 10.97 -0.62 -2.99
C PHE A 37 9.96 -1.59 -2.35
N THR A 38 10.15 -2.90 -2.58
CA THR A 38 9.25 -3.94 -2.06
C THR A 38 9.25 -3.97 -0.53
N TRP A 39 10.43 -3.86 0.10
CA TRP A 39 10.56 -3.89 1.55
C TRP A 39 9.84 -2.72 2.23
N VAL A 40 9.94 -1.53 1.64
CA VAL A 40 9.21 -0.34 2.10
C VAL A 40 7.70 -0.56 2.00
N ASN A 41 7.21 -1.03 0.85
CA ASN A 41 5.78 -1.25 0.65
C ASN A 41 5.21 -2.35 1.56
N VAL A 42 5.95 -3.44 1.76
CA VAL A 42 5.58 -4.51 2.71
C VAL A 42 5.49 -3.97 4.13
N THR A 43 6.46 -3.14 4.55
CA THR A 43 6.44 -2.50 5.86
C THR A 43 5.23 -1.57 6.01
N LEU A 44 4.91 -0.78 4.98
CA LEU A 44 3.69 0.03 4.96
C LEU A 44 2.43 -0.86 5.05
N GLY A 45 2.40 -2.00 4.37
CA GLY A 45 1.33 -2.99 4.45
C GLY A 45 1.10 -3.47 5.88
N VAL A 46 2.17 -3.85 6.58
CA VAL A 46 2.12 -4.24 8.00
C VAL A 46 1.56 -3.11 8.85
N LEU A 47 2.08 -1.89 8.70
CA LEU A 47 1.67 -0.73 9.49
C LEU A 47 0.19 -0.37 9.26
N VAL A 48 -0.24 -0.28 8.00
CA VAL A 48 -1.63 0.05 7.65
C VAL A 48 -2.57 -1.06 8.13
N GLY A 49 -2.21 -2.33 7.94
CA GLY A 49 -3.02 -3.45 8.39
C GLY A 49 -3.18 -3.45 9.91
N TRP A 50 -2.11 -3.18 10.64
CA TRP A 50 -2.13 -3.15 12.10
C TRP A 50 -2.87 -1.93 12.68
N ILE A 51 -2.66 -0.74 12.11
CA ILE A 51 -3.11 0.54 12.68
C ILE A 51 -4.52 0.90 12.21
N VAL A 52 -4.84 0.64 10.94
CA VAL A 52 -6.09 1.09 10.31
C VAL A 52 -7.11 -0.04 10.27
N MET A 53 -6.74 -1.15 9.63
CA MET A 53 -7.69 -2.23 9.33
C MET A 53 -7.99 -3.08 10.57
N GLY A 54 -6.96 -3.52 11.30
CA GLY A 54 -7.10 -4.41 12.45
C GLY A 54 -7.86 -3.83 13.63
N LYS A 55 -7.89 -2.51 13.81
CA LYS A 55 -8.69 -1.85 14.86
C LYS A 55 -10.19 -1.90 14.58
N ARG A 56 -10.58 -2.20 13.33
CA ARG A 56 -11.96 -2.08 12.87
C ARG A 56 -12.69 -3.42 12.66
N ALA A 57 -12.05 -4.53 13.03
CA ALA A 57 -12.63 -5.86 12.97
C ALA A 57 -13.81 -6.04 13.96
N GLY A 58 -14.71 -6.97 13.65
CA GLY A 58 -15.84 -7.36 14.49
C GLY A 58 -17.13 -6.60 14.24
N ARG A 59 -17.28 -6.00 13.06
CA ARG A 59 -18.46 -5.19 12.69
C ARG A 59 -19.37 -5.87 11.67
N GLY A 60 -19.17 -7.15 11.41
CA GLY A 60 -19.95 -7.91 10.44
C GLY A 60 -19.31 -7.93 9.05
N THR A 61 -19.88 -8.76 8.16
CA THR A 61 -19.28 -9.10 6.87
C THR A 61 -19.20 -7.91 5.90
N THR A 62 -20.27 -7.11 5.78
CA THR A 62 -20.26 -5.91 4.93
C THR A 62 -19.25 -4.87 5.41
N ALA A 63 -19.15 -4.68 6.72
CA ALA A 63 -18.15 -3.79 7.31
C ALA A 63 -16.72 -4.30 7.08
N ALA A 64 -16.51 -5.62 7.07
CA ALA A 64 -15.22 -6.23 6.80
C ALA A 64 -14.72 -5.95 5.37
N ILE A 65 -15.61 -6.08 4.38
CA ILE A 65 -15.30 -5.77 2.97
C ILE A 65 -14.89 -4.31 2.83
N ASN A 66 -15.69 -3.38 3.36
CA ASN A 66 -15.40 -1.95 3.32
C ASN A 66 -14.10 -1.61 4.05
N ASN A 67 -13.84 -2.26 5.18
CA ASN A 67 -12.60 -2.08 5.94
C ASN A 67 -11.37 -2.56 5.17
N GLY A 68 -11.49 -3.70 4.47
CA GLY A 68 -10.44 -4.25 3.60
C GLY A 68 -10.11 -3.32 2.43
N LEU A 69 -11.13 -2.86 1.71
CA LEU A 69 -10.98 -1.87 0.63
C LEU A 69 -10.38 -0.56 1.13
N THR A 70 -10.86 -0.06 2.27
CA THR A 70 -10.28 1.15 2.90
C THR A 70 -8.81 0.94 3.25
N GLY A 71 -8.46 -0.22 3.80
CA GLY A 71 -7.07 -0.58 4.12
C GLY A 71 -6.18 -0.60 2.88
N ALA A 72 -6.66 -1.19 1.78
CA ALA A 72 -5.94 -1.22 0.50
C ALA A 72 -5.74 0.20 -0.08
N VAL A 73 -6.76 1.05 -0.04
CA VAL A 73 -6.66 2.46 -0.50
C VAL A 73 -5.68 3.24 0.35
N VAL A 74 -5.73 3.11 1.67
CA VAL A 74 -4.79 3.78 2.59
C VAL A 74 -3.36 3.29 2.37
N LEU A 75 -3.17 1.99 2.11
CA LEU A 75 -1.86 1.43 1.75
C LEU A 75 -1.34 2.03 0.45
N VAL A 76 -2.16 2.08 -0.61
CA VAL A 76 -1.79 2.70 -1.88
C VAL A 76 -1.41 4.15 -1.68
N PHE A 77 -2.22 4.93 -0.96
CA PHE A 77 -1.93 6.34 -0.67
C PHE A 77 -0.55 6.52 -0.01
N TRP A 78 -0.26 5.75 1.06
CA TRP A 78 1.04 5.85 1.74
C TRP A 78 2.20 5.34 0.88
N ALA A 79 2.00 4.29 0.08
CA ALA A 79 3.01 3.80 -0.85
C ALA A 79 3.35 4.89 -1.89
N LEU A 80 2.35 5.50 -2.52
CA LEU A 80 2.56 6.59 -3.49
C LEU A 80 3.26 7.79 -2.84
N PHE A 81 2.87 8.15 -1.62
CA PHE A 81 3.48 9.27 -0.90
C PHE A 81 4.95 9.02 -0.56
N VAL A 82 5.27 7.83 -0.05
CA VAL A 82 6.66 7.46 0.32
C VAL A 82 7.53 7.28 -0.91
N GLN A 83 7.04 6.62 -1.96
CA GLN A 83 7.80 6.41 -3.19
C GLN A 83 7.98 7.72 -3.97
N GLY A 84 6.94 8.54 -4.06
CA GLY A 84 7.01 9.88 -4.65
C GLY A 84 7.99 10.80 -3.89
N GLY A 85 7.98 10.73 -2.56
CA GLY A 85 8.93 11.44 -1.69
C GLY A 85 10.37 10.97 -1.86
N TYR A 86 10.60 9.66 -1.94
CA TYR A 86 11.92 9.10 -2.19
C TYR A 86 12.48 9.55 -3.54
N GLU A 87 11.68 9.47 -4.60
CA GLU A 87 12.12 9.89 -5.94
C GLU A 87 12.30 11.41 -6.01
N MET A 88 11.49 12.18 -5.27
CA MET A 88 11.68 13.63 -5.13
C MET A 88 13.03 13.95 -4.45
N VAL A 89 13.38 13.28 -3.34
CA VAL A 89 14.69 13.46 -2.69
C VAL A 89 15.83 13.10 -3.63
N ARG A 90 15.70 11.99 -4.37
CA ARG A 90 16.69 11.57 -5.37
C ARG A 90 16.86 12.59 -6.50
N GLN A 91 15.77 13.19 -6.98
CA GLN A 91 15.79 14.26 -7.98
C GLN A 91 16.41 15.54 -7.42
N ALA A 92 16.07 15.92 -6.18
CA ALA A 92 16.63 17.10 -5.51
C ALA A 92 18.15 16.99 -5.31
N LEU A 93 18.65 15.82 -4.89
CA LEU A 93 20.10 15.56 -4.76
C LEU A 93 20.87 15.66 -6.09
N ARG A 94 20.17 15.62 -7.22
CA ARG A 94 20.73 15.80 -8.57
C ARG A 94 20.52 17.22 -9.11
N ASN A 95 20.16 18.18 -8.25
CA ASN A 95 19.83 19.56 -8.61
C ASN A 95 18.79 19.65 -9.75
N ARG A 96 17.78 18.76 -9.74
CA ARG A 96 16.72 18.76 -10.77
C ARG A 96 15.55 19.70 -10.48
N PHE A 97 15.55 20.38 -9.34
CA PHE A 97 14.51 21.33 -8.98
C PHE A 97 15.12 22.71 -8.85
N ASP A 98 14.44 23.71 -9.42
CA ASP A 98 14.90 25.10 -9.42
C ASP A 98 14.41 25.85 -8.18
N SER A 99 13.39 25.34 -7.49
CA SER A 99 12.84 25.94 -6.29
C SER A 99 12.35 24.91 -5.24
N PRO A 100 12.34 25.27 -3.94
CA PRO A 100 11.81 24.41 -2.89
C PRO A 100 10.33 24.03 -3.09
N LEU A 101 9.52 24.94 -3.63
CA LEU A 101 8.10 24.68 -3.91
C LEU A 101 7.94 23.63 -5.02
N GLU A 102 8.79 23.69 -6.05
CA GLU A 102 8.80 22.69 -7.11
C GLU A 102 9.20 21.30 -6.58
N ALA A 103 10.17 21.25 -5.66
CA ALA A 103 10.53 20.00 -4.99
C ALA A 103 9.34 19.42 -4.22
N VAL A 104 8.60 20.22 -3.43
CA VAL A 104 7.41 19.73 -2.71
C VAL A 104 6.33 19.21 -3.68
N LEU A 105 6.09 19.91 -4.80
CA LEU A 105 5.17 19.43 -5.84
C LEU A 105 5.67 18.15 -6.53
N GLY A 106 7.00 17.94 -6.57
CA GLY A 106 7.64 16.74 -7.09
C GLY A 106 7.15 15.45 -6.41
N ILE A 107 6.82 15.49 -5.12
CA ILE A 107 6.27 14.34 -4.38
C ILE A 107 4.97 13.87 -5.05
N PHE A 108 4.06 14.80 -5.33
CA PHE A 108 2.76 14.50 -5.92
C PHE A 108 2.87 14.15 -7.40
N ARG A 109 3.78 14.79 -8.16
CA ARG A 109 4.03 14.46 -9.57
C ARG A 109 4.55 13.02 -9.70
N ASN A 110 5.63 12.69 -8.99
CA ASN A 110 6.18 11.33 -8.97
C ASN A 110 5.15 10.32 -8.46
N GLY A 111 4.38 10.69 -7.43
CA GLY A 111 3.28 9.87 -6.93
C GLY A 111 2.17 9.62 -7.97
N ALA A 112 1.83 10.62 -8.79
CA ALA A 112 0.86 10.47 -9.88
C ALA A 112 1.38 9.54 -10.99
N ASP A 113 2.68 9.61 -11.31
CA ASP A 113 3.31 8.70 -12.28
C ASP A 113 3.24 7.25 -11.80
N PHE A 114 3.54 7.00 -10.51
CA PHE A 114 3.33 5.68 -9.92
C PHE A 114 1.85 5.27 -9.88
N ALA A 115 0.94 6.20 -9.61
CA ALA A 115 -0.49 5.93 -9.60
C ALA A 115 -1.02 5.51 -10.97
N ALA A 116 -0.48 6.07 -12.06
CA ALA A 116 -0.85 5.68 -13.42
C ALA A 116 -0.53 4.20 -13.69
N ILE A 117 0.57 3.68 -13.13
CA ILE A 117 0.94 2.26 -13.24
C ILE A 117 -0.07 1.37 -12.51
N LEU A 118 -0.62 1.84 -11.38
CA LEU A 118 -1.62 1.08 -10.61
C LEU A 118 -2.94 0.89 -11.35
N ILE A 119 -3.21 1.66 -12.41
CA ILE A 119 -4.43 1.55 -13.24
C ILE A 119 -4.39 0.29 -14.12
N ALA A 120 -3.23 -0.36 -14.25
CA ALA A 120 -3.12 -1.62 -14.97
C ALA A 120 -4.14 -2.65 -14.44
N PRO A 121 -4.93 -3.32 -15.31
CA PRO A 121 -6.06 -4.15 -14.87
C PRO A 121 -5.68 -5.25 -13.87
N ASN A 122 -4.51 -5.87 -14.04
CA ASN A 122 -3.96 -6.87 -13.13
C ASN A 122 -3.64 -6.31 -11.75
N VAL A 123 -3.16 -5.06 -11.68
CA VAL A 123 -2.84 -4.37 -10.42
C VAL A 123 -4.11 -3.92 -9.70
N LEU A 124 -5.05 -3.30 -10.42
CA LEU A 124 -6.36 -2.94 -9.86
C LEU A 124 -7.09 -4.17 -9.32
N ALA A 125 -7.11 -5.27 -10.08
CA ALA A 125 -7.71 -6.51 -9.64
C ALA A 125 -7.05 -7.03 -8.36
N ALA A 126 -5.71 -7.02 -8.27
CA ALA A 126 -5.00 -7.44 -7.07
C ALA A 126 -5.34 -6.55 -5.86
N ILE A 127 -5.36 -5.22 -6.01
CA ILE A 127 -5.69 -4.27 -4.96
C ILE A 127 -7.13 -4.48 -4.45
N VAL A 128 -8.09 -4.57 -5.37
CA VAL A 128 -9.51 -4.69 -5.02
C VAL A 128 -9.81 -6.06 -4.42
N ILE A 129 -9.47 -7.15 -5.12
CA ILE A 129 -9.75 -8.51 -4.67
C ILE A 129 -8.95 -8.80 -3.39
N GLY A 130 -7.67 -8.44 -3.37
CA GLY A 130 -6.81 -8.62 -2.21
C GLY A 130 -7.26 -7.81 -1.00
N GLY A 131 -7.71 -6.57 -1.19
CA GLY A 131 -8.30 -5.75 -0.14
C GLY A 131 -9.55 -6.40 0.46
N ILE A 132 -10.47 -6.88 -0.38
CA ILE A 132 -11.69 -7.57 0.06
C ILE A 132 -11.35 -8.83 0.86
N LEU A 133 -10.47 -9.69 0.32
CA LEU A 133 -10.04 -10.92 0.97
C LEU A 133 -9.34 -10.64 2.31
N ALA A 134 -8.48 -9.61 2.37
CA ALA A 134 -7.81 -9.19 3.60
C ALA A 134 -8.82 -8.75 4.68
N GLY A 135 -9.83 -7.97 4.29
CA GLY A 135 -10.92 -7.54 5.17
C GLY A 135 -11.71 -8.72 5.74
N LEU A 136 -12.11 -9.66 4.87
CA LEU A 136 -12.84 -10.87 5.27
C LEU A 136 -12.01 -11.79 6.18
N ALA A 137 -10.73 -12.02 5.85
CA ALA A 137 -9.84 -12.84 6.66
C ALA A 137 -9.65 -12.24 8.06
N THR A 138 -9.54 -10.92 8.15
CA THR A 138 -9.41 -10.18 9.41
C THR A 138 -10.66 -10.30 10.28
N GLU A 139 -11.85 -10.20 9.68
CA GLU A 139 -13.12 -10.40 10.38
C GLU A 139 -13.27 -11.84 10.86
N GLN A 140 -12.89 -12.82 10.04
CA GLN A 140 -12.92 -14.22 10.42
C GLN A 140 -11.99 -14.53 11.60
N ALA A 141 -10.79 -13.94 11.59
CA ALA A 141 -9.84 -14.05 12.69
C ALA A 141 -10.42 -13.48 13.98
N TRP A 142 -11.11 -12.34 13.91
CA TRP A 142 -11.80 -11.74 15.07
C TRP A 142 -12.90 -12.66 15.62
N ARG A 143 -13.73 -13.25 14.74
CA ARG A 143 -14.81 -14.15 15.16
C ARG A 143 -14.30 -15.42 15.83
N ARG A 144 -13.17 -15.95 15.34
CA ARG A 144 -12.62 -17.23 15.80
C ARG A 144 -11.80 -17.09 17.10
N TRP A 145 -11.16 -15.94 17.33
CA TRP A 145 -10.19 -15.72 18.42
C TRP A 145 -10.58 -14.52 19.29
N ARG A 146 -11.87 -14.42 19.65
CA ARG A 146 -12.39 -13.37 20.52
C ARG A 146 -11.67 -13.31 21.86
#